data_AF-A0A6A7GDF5-F1
#
_entry.id   AF-A0A6A7GDF5-F1
#
_cell.length_a   1.000
_cell.length_b   1.000
_cell.length_c   1.000
_cell.angle_alpha   90.00
_cell.angle_beta   90.00
_cell.angle_gamma   90.00
#
_symmetry.space_group_name_H-M   'P 1'
#
loop_
_entity.id
_entity.type
_entity.pdbx_description
1 polymer ?
#
loop_
_entity_poly.entity_id
_entity_poly.type
_entity_poly.pdbx_seq_one_letter_code
_entity_poly.pdbx_strand_id
1 'polypeptide(L)'
;SNGARDVSLYAETFDGIVGVARSVDGVKYQVSWVEDVATAASGERPIKLFDEAGYAALRKAQRGNEDTATVQPVATINLYHPGAYRGPWVQSETMAILAAIFIYYYALSQKNKLMA
;
A
#
# COMPACT_ATOMS: atom_id res chain seq x y z
N SER A 1 -21.49 16.12 -24.20
CA SER A 1 -21.32 14.90 -23.39
C SER A 1 -21.52 13.72 -24.33
N ASN A 2 -20.47 12.95 -24.62
CA ASN A 2 -20.47 11.98 -25.74
C ASN A 2 -21.21 10.66 -25.47
N GLY A 3 -21.96 10.53 -24.36
CA GLY A 3 -22.93 9.43 -24.19
C GLY A 3 -22.37 8.01 -24.31
N ALA A 4 -21.04 7.84 -24.27
CA ALA A 4 -20.37 6.56 -24.47
C ALA A 4 -20.79 5.61 -23.35
N ARG A 5 -21.48 4.55 -23.74
CA ARG A 5 -21.90 3.46 -22.86
C ARG A 5 -21.03 2.28 -23.25
N ASP A 6 -20.53 1.54 -22.27
CA ASP A 6 -19.67 0.37 -22.50
C ASP A 6 -18.23 0.68 -22.91
N VAL A 7 -17.56 1.50 -22.10
CA VAL A 7 -16.13 1.77 -22.27
C VAL A 7 -15.32 0.76 -21.48
N SER A 8 -14.51 -0.03 -22.18
CA SER A 8 -13.47 -0.86 -21.57
C SER A 8 -12.38 0.03 -21.00
N LEU A 9 -12.12 -0.10 -19.70
CA LEU A 9 -11.09 0.65 -18.99
C LEU A 9 -9.99 -0.28 -18.50
N TYR A 10 -8.79 0.27 -18.40
CA TYR A 10 -7.60 -0.37 -17.87
C TYR A 10 -7.03 0.48 -16.75
N ALA A 11 -6.67 -0.13 -15.63
CA ALA A 11 -6.12 0.57 -14.48
C ALA A 11 -4.64 0.25 -14.33
N GLU A 12 -3.78 1.26 -14.32
CA GLU A 12 -2.40 1.13 -13.85
C GLU A 12 -2.41 1.25 -12.33
N THR A 13 -1.99 0.17 -11.67
CA THR A 13 -1.81 0.04 -10.22
C THR A 13 -0.33 -0.14 -9.91
N PHE A 14 0.03 -0.21 -8.62
CA PHE A 14 1.43 -0.45 -8.21
C PHE A 14 1.96 -1.83 -8.64
N ASP A 15 1.09 -2.82 -8.83
CA ASP A 15 1.46 -4.18 -9.30
C ASP A 15 1.40 -4.29 -10.84
N GLY A 16 1.17 -3.17 -11.51
CA GLY A 16 1.06 -3.10 -12.96
C GLY A 16 -0.37 -2.86 -13.44
N ILE A 17 -0.61 -3.15 -14.72
CA ILE A 17 -1.87 -2.81 -15.39
C ILE A 17 -2.86 -3.97 -15.27
N VAL A 18 -4.05 -3.68 -14.74
CA VAL A 18 -5.15 -4.62 -14.56
C VAL A 18 -6.38 -4.18 -15.35
N GLY A 19 -7.21 -5.14 -15.76
CA GLY A 19 -8.50 -4.85 -16.39
C GLY A 19 -9.50 -4.30 -15.36
N VAL A 20 -10.32 -3.34 -15.78
CA VAL A 20 -11.38 -2.80 -14.94
C VAL A 20 -12.66 -3.60 -15.17
N ALA A 21 -13.17 -4.26 -14.13
CA ALA A 21 -14.43 -4.96 -14.19
C ALA A 21 -15.61 -3.98 -14.10
N ARG A 22 -16.74 -4.35 -14.70
CA ARG A 22 -17.98 -3.56 -14.66
C ARG A 22 -19.06 -4.37 -13.95
N SER A 23 -19.85 -3.70 -13.10
CA SER A 23 -21.03 -4.31 -12.48
C SER A 23 -22.05 -4.71 -13.56
N VAL A 24 -22.87 -5.72 -13.27
CA VAL A 24 -23.94 -6.22 -14.16
C VAL A 24 -24.92 -5.10 -14.54
N ASP A 25 -25.20 -4.18 -13.60
CA ASP A 25 -26.07 -3.02 -13.84
C ASP A 25 -25.40 -1.93 -14.71
N GLY A 26 -24.11 -2.09 -15.02
CA GLY A 26 -23.34 -1.18 -15.87
C GLY A 26 -22.96 0.16 -15.23
N VAL A 27 -23.33 0.41 -13.98
CA VAL A 27 -23.12 1.71 -13.30
C VAL A 27 -21.76 1.82 -12.61
N LYS A 28 -21.23 0.70 -12.11
CA LYS A 28 -20.03 0.69 -11.27
C LYS A 28 -18.87 0.02 -11.99
N TYR A 29 -17.69 0.58 -11.78
CA TYR A 29 -16.41 -0.01 -12.17
C TYR A 29 -15.70 -0.53 -10.92
N GLN A 30 -15.01 -1.66 -11.05
CA GLN A 30 -14.26 -2.29 -9.99
C GLN A 30 -12.83 -2.57 -10.45
N VAL A 31 -11.88 -2.15 -9.63
CA VAL A 31 -10.45 -2.44 -9.78
C VAL A 31 -10.04 -3.22 -8.54
N SER A 32 -9.30 -4.30 -8.72
CA SER A 32 -8.78 -5.12 -7.64
C SER A 32 -7.34 -5.51 -7.93
N TRP A 33 -6.52 -5.52 -6.89
CA TRP A 33 -5.13 -5.94 -6.90
C TRP A 33 -4.85 -6.68 -5.59
N VAL A 34 -3.70 -7.34 -5.53
CA VAL A 34 -3.21 -7.98 -4.31
C VAL A 34 -1.82 -7.42 -4.03
N GLU A 35 -1.52 -7.19 -2.75
CA GLU A 35 -0.19 -6.81 -2.29
C GLU A 35 0.14 -7.62 -1.04
N ASP A 36 1.42 -7.97 -0.89
CA ASP A 36 1.89 -8.58 0.34
C ASP A 36 1.88 -7.55 1.48
N VAL A 37 1.28 -7.93 2.60
CA VAL A 37 1.18 -7.12 3.82
C VAL A 37 2.58 -6.75 4.35
N ALA A 38 3.58 -7.61 4.14
CA ALA A 38 4.95 -7.36 4.57
C ALA A 38 5.63 -6.23 3.78
N THR A 39 5.26 -6.04 2.51
CA THR A 39 5.83 -5.02 1.61
C THR A 39 4.91 -3.81 1.43
N ALA A 40 3.64 -3.93 1.81
CA ALA A 40 2.61 -2.90 1.68
C ALA A 40 2.99 -1.60 2.39
N ALA A 41 3.44 -0.63 1.60
CA ALA A 41 3.81 0.69 2.10
C ALA A 41 2.57 1.52 2.48
N SER A 42 2.77 2.41 3.45
CA SER A 42 1.81 3.48 3.78
C SER A 42 1.96 4.63 2.80
N GLY A 43 0.85 5.28 2.42
CA GLY A 43 0.86 6.48 1.59
C GLY A 43 -0.24 6.54 0.54
N GLU A 44 -0.17 7.60 -0.27
CA GLU A 44 -1.04 7.83 -1.41
C GLU A 44 -0.70 6.90 -2.57
N ARG A 45 -1.71 6.22 -3.11
CA ARG A 45 -1.59 5.29 -4.23
C ARG A 45 -2.41 5.81 -5.40
N PRO A 46 -1.77 6.44 -6.41
CA PRO A 46 -2.47 6.90 -7.59
C PRO A 46 -2.81 5.71 -8.49
N ILE A 47 -4.10 5.48 -8.72
CA ILE A 47 -4.62 4.51 -9.66
C ILE A 47 -5.03 5.27 -10.91
N LYS A 48 -4.29 5.07 -12.00
CA LYS A 48 -4.54 5.77 -13.27
C LYS A 48 -5.42 4.90 -14.15
N LEU A 49 -6.48 5.48 -14.69
CA LEU A 49 -7.40 4.83 -15.60
C LEU A 49 -7.11 5.25 -17.03
N PHE A 50 -7.06 4.28 -17.93
CA PHE A 50 -6.84 4.46 -19.35
C PHE A 50 -8.00 3.84 -20.13
N ASP A 51 -8.39 4.48 -21.21
CA ASP A 51 -9.21 3.86 -22.25
C ASP A 51 -8.35 2.95 -23.14
N GLU A 52 -8.96 2.32 -24.13
CA GLU A 52 -8.27 1.38 -25.01
C GLU A 52 -7.13 2.05 -25.81
N ALA A 53 -7.33 3.31 -26.24
CA ALA A 53 -6.32 4.08 -26.96
C ALA A 53 -5.13 4.46 -26.06
N GLY A 54 -5.40 4.98 -24.85
CA GLY A 54 -4.41 5.31 -23.85
C GLY A 54 -3.63 4.09 -23.37
N TYR A 55 -4.31 2.94 -23.21
CA TYR A 55 -3.66 1.68 -22.87
C TYR A 55 -2.71 1.20 -23.99
N ALA A 56 -3.12 1.29 -25.26
CA ALA A 56 -2.25 0.95 -26.39
C ALA A 56 -1.01 1.87 -26.45
N ALA A 57 -1.19 3.17 -26.21
CA ALA A 57 -0.10 4.14 -26.13
C ALA A 57 0.85 3.83 -24.96
N LEU A 58 0.31 3.52 -23.78
CA LEU A 58 1.08 3.14 -22.59
C LEU A 58 1.94 1.90 -22.86
N ARG A 59 1.35 0.85 -23.45
CA ARG A 59 2.07 -0.37 -23.84
C ARG A 59 3.13 -0.11 -24.90
N LYS A 60 2.89 0.83 -25.83
CA LYS A 60 3.89 1.24 -26.83
C LYS A 60 5.07 1.94 -26.16
N ALA A 61 4.80 2.92 -25.28
CA ALA A 61 5.84 3.65 -24.55
C ALA A 61 6.70 2.69 -23.70
N GLN A 62 6.08 1.75 -22.99
CA GLN A 62 6.78 0.72 -22.20
C GLN A 62 7.72 -0.14 -23.05
N ARG A 63 7.30 -0.55 -24.26
CA ARG A 63 8.16 -1.33 -25.18
C ARG A 63 9.25 -0.48 -25.83
N GLY A 64 8.98 0.79 -26.07
CA GLY A 64 9.91 1.74 -26.66
C GLY A 64 10.95 2.29 -25.67
N ASN A 65 10.84 1.94 -24.38
CA ASN A 65 11.61 2.55 -23.29
C ASN A 65 11.44 4.08 -23.26
N GLU A 66 10.27 4.56 -23.68
CA GLU A 66 9.87 5.96 -23.67
C GLU A 66 9.21 6.32 -22.34
N ASP A 67 9.09 7.61 -22.03
CA ASP A 67 8.48 8.07 -20.78
C ASP A 67 6.96 7.82 -20.78
N THR A 68 6.53 6.88 -19.95
CA THR A 68 5.12 6.52 -19.75
C THR A 68 4.30 7.65 -19.12
N ALA A 69 4.94 8.64 -18.48
CA ALA A 69 4.24 9.79 -17.89
C ALA A 69 3.63 10.73 -18.95
N THR A 70 4.06 10.62 -20.21
CA THR A 70 3.51 11.40 -21.32
C THR A 70 2.12 10.94 -21.75
N VAL A 71 1.72 9.71 -21.41
CA VAL A 71 0.41 9.16 -21.74
C VAL A 71 -0.61 9.64 -20.71
N GLN A 72 -1.54 10.48 -21.16
CA GLN A 72 -2.52 11.10 -20.28
C GLN A 72 -3.62 10.10 -19.86
N PRO A 73 -3.85 9.88 -18.55
CA PRO A 73 -4.93 9.04 -18.08
C PRO A 73 -6.29 9.75 -18.22
N VAL A 74 -7.35 8.97 -18.38
CA VAL A 74 -8.75 9.44 -18.41
C VAL A 74 -9.15 9.97 -17.05
N ALA A 75 -8.71 9.30 -15.98
CA ALA A 75 -8.92 9.72 -14.59
C ALA A 75 -7.82 9.14 -13.71
N THR A 76 -7.50 9.84 -12.62
CA THR A 76 -6.57 9.36 -11.58
C THR A 76 -7.31 9.36 -10.25
N ILE A 77 -7.35 8.19 -9.60
CA ILE A 77 -7.96 8.00 -8.30
C ILE A 77 -6.84 7.82 -7.29
N ASN A 78 -6.74 8.73 -6.32
CA ASN A 78 -5.75 8.62 -5.25
C ASN A 78 -6.38 7.89 -4.06
N LEU A 79 -5.80 6.74 -3.70
CA LEU A 79 -6.21 5.96 -2.55
C LEU A 79 -5.13 6.05 -1.47
N TYR A 80 -5.47 6.60 -0.31
CA TYR A 80 -4.59 6.57 0.85
C TYR A 80 -4.65 5.21 1.55
N HIS A 81 -3.51 4.54 1.64
CA HIS A 81 -3.36 3.30 2.39
C HIS A 81 -2.59 3.56 3.70
N PRO A 82 -3.16 3.28 4.90
CA PRO A 82 -2.50 3.61 6.17
C PRO A 82 -1.25 2.76 6.46
N GLY A 83 -1.04 1.67 5.72
CA GLY A 83 0.05 0.72 5.93
C GLY A 83 -0.32 -0.37 6.94
N ALA A 84 0.40 -1.49 6.87
CA ALA A 84 0.18 -2.63 7.75
C ALA A 84 0.93 -2.49 9.08
N TYR A 85 0.34 -2.99 10.16
CA TYR A 85 1.02 -3.09 11.44
C TYR A 85 2.14 -4.14 11.37
N ARG A 86 3.37 -3.72 11.66
CA ARG A 86 4.59 -4.55 11.57
C ARG A 86 5.01 -5.21 12.89
N GLY A 87 4.14 -5.23 13.89
CA GLY A 87 4.46 -5.75 15.21
C GLY A 87 5.16 -4.73 16.12
N PRO A 88 5.38 -5.08 17.39
CA PRO A 88 6.10 -4.24 18.34
C PRO A 88 7.60 -4.21 18.00
N TRP A 89 8.22 -3.06 18.21
CA TRP A 89 9.67 -2.88 18.00
C TRP A 89 10.54 -3.73 18.94
N VAL A 90 10.01 -4.05 20.12
CA VAL A 90 10.71 -4.85 21.14
C VAL A 90 9.84 -6.04 21.51
N GLN A 91 10.44 -7.23 21.49
CA GLN A 91 9.79 -8.46 21.95
C GLN A 91 9.42 -8.33 23.44
N SER A 92 8.27 -8.89 23.83
CA SER A 92 7.80 -8.86 25.23
C SER A 92 8.78 -9.57 26.19
N GLU A 93 9.48 -10.60 25.70
CA GLU A 93 10.49 -11.35 26.44
C GLU A 93 11.65 -10.45 26.90
N THR A 94 12.16 -9.60 26.00
CA THR A 94 13.23 -8.65 26.32
C THR A 94 12.77 -7.64 27.37
N MET A 95 11.54 -7.15 27.27
CA MET A 95 10.96 -6.26 28.27
C MET A 95 10.82 -6.93 29.65
N ALA A 96 10.41 -8.20 29.68
CA ALA A 96 10.27 -8.96 30.93
C ALA A 96 11.63 -9.16 31.63
N ILE A 97 12.69 -9.51 30.87
CA ILE A 97 14.04 -9.67 31.41
C ILE A 97 14.56 -8.34 31.97
N LEU A 98 14.39 -7.23 31.25
CA LEU A 98 14.80 -5.91 31.71
C LEU A 98 14.08 -5.51 33.01
N ALA A 99 12.78 -5.79 33.10
CA ALA A 99 12.00 -5.53 34.32
C ALA A 99 12.51 -6.36 35.50
N ALA A 100 12.80 -7.64 35.30
CA ALA A 100 13.34 -8.52 36.34
C ALA A 100 14.70 -8.05 36.85
N ILE A 101 15.61 -7.66 35.95
CA ILE A 101 16.93 -7.10 36.32
C ILE A 101 16.75 -5.81 37.12
N PHE A 102 15.85 -4.92 36.70
CA PHE A 102 15.61 -3.65 37.38
C PHE A 102 15.08 -3.86 38.82
N ILE A 103 14.09 -4.75 38.98
CA ILE A 103 13.52 -5.10 40.28
C ILE A 103 14.61 -5.72 41.18
N TYR A 104 15.41 -6.66 40.64
CA TYR A 104 16.48 -7.31 41.38
C TYR A 104 17.55 -6.31 41.85
N TYR A 105 17.98 -5.42 40.96
CA TYR A 105 18.94 -4.35 41.29
C TYR A 105 18.39 -3.42 42.37
N TYR A 106 17.11 -3.04 42.27
CA TYR A 106 16.46 -2.20 43.27
C TYR A 106 16.44 -2.89 44.65
N ALA A 107 16.06 -4.18 44.69
CA ALA A 107 16.06 -4.96 45.92
C ALA A 107 17.47 -5.05 46.56
N LEU A 108 18.51 -5.27 45.75
CA LEU A 108 19.89 -5.26 46.23
C LEU A 108 20.32 -3.89 46.76
N SER A 109 19.94 -2.80 46.08
CA SER A 109 20.25 -1.45 46.56
C SER A 109 19.61 -1.17 47.91
N GLN A 110 18.35 -1.55 48.12
CA GLN A 110 17.67 -1.40 49.42
C GLN A 110 18.32 -2.26 50.50
N LYS A 111 18.62 -3.52 50.18
CA LYS A 111 19.34 -4.43 51.07
C LYS A 111 20.71 -3.84 51.49
N ASN A 112 21.46 -3.26 50.56
CA ASN A 112 22.77 -2.66 50.83
C ASN A 112 22.64 -1.39 51.70
N LYS A 113 21.59 -0.59 51.51
CA LYS A 113 21.32 0.60 52.35
C LYS A 113 20.95 0.25 53.79
N LEU A 114 20.32 -0.91 54.02
CA LEU A 114 19.95 -1.38 55.36
C LEU A 114 21.13 -2.01 56.12
N MET A 115 22.17 -2.44 55.41
CA MET A 115 23.36 -3.09 56.01
C MET A 115 24.55 -2.15 56.18
N ALA A 116 24.45 -0.91 55.72
CA ALA A 116 25.40 0.17 55.97
C ALA A 116 24.94 1.02 57.15
#